data_AF-A0A3D5X6H1-F1
#
_entry.id   AF-A0A3D5X6H1-F1
#
_cell.length_a   1.000
_cell.length_b   1.000
_cell.length_c   1.000
_cell.angle_alpha   90.00
_cell.angle_beta   90.00
_cell.angle_gamma   90.00
#
_symmetry.space_group_name_H-M   'P 1'
#
loop_
_entity.id
_entity.type
_entity.pdbx_description
1 polymer ?
#
loop_
_entity_poly.entity_id
_entity_poly.type
_entity_poly.pdbx_seq_one_letter_code
_entity_poly.pdbx_strand_id
1 'polypeptide(L)'
;DSVGSLPVGFNRGPWFGRMLDQNGMNLHFATPSYTVGTKGVQIGHVMIEPKTQAQFERMKGKLNGAWVLVSGKSNGWPIDISDEADRMRASIKTENEEIEKKNNIIRQENWANRNTSNPLKELLPLKEEPALFYKEMVDAGILGIIQSATNPIVALYDRKNLK
;
A
#
# COMPACT_ATOMS: atom_id res chain seq x y z
N ASP A 1 9.19 36.84 4.11
CA ASP A 1 8.02 35.96 4.31
C ASP A 1 7.12 35.99 3.08
N SER A 2 7.11 34.92 2.27
CA SER A 2 6.11 34.78 1.19
C SER A 2 5.00 33.87 1.69
N VAL A 3 3.84 34.46 1.97
CA VAL A 3 2.61 33.74 2.31
C VAL A 3 2.01 33.25 1.01
N GLY A 4 2.18 31.95 0.71
CA GLY A 4 1.50 31.30 -0.40
C GLY A 4 -0.01 31.26 -0.14
N SER A 5 -0.81 31.80 -1.07
CA SER A 5 -2.27 31.70 -1.01
C SER A 5 -2.69 30.26 -1.32
N LEU A 6 -3.21 29.54 -0.33
CA LEU A 6 -3.95 28.29 -0.59
C LEU A 6 -5.33 28.63 -1.16
N PRO A 7 -5.76 28.05 -2.29
CA PRO A 7 -7.10 28.27 -2.81
C PRO A 7 -8.13 27.75 -1.81
N VAL A 8 -8.85 28.67 -1.18
CA VAL A 8 -10.00 28.37 -0.34
C VAL A 8 -11.19 28.06 -1.23
N GLY A 9 -11.41 26.77 -1.52
CA GLY A 9 -12.50 26.35 -2.41
C GLY A 9 -12.48 24.88 -2.84
N PHE A 10 -11.84 23.98 -2.07
CA PHE A 10 -11.81 22.57 -2.42
C PHE A 10 -13.11 21.87 -2.01
N ASN A 11 -14.01 21.63 -2.97
CA ASN A 11 -15.11 20.69 -2.79
C ASN A 11 -14.54 19.27 -2.95
N ARG A 12 -14.63 18.46 -1.88
CA ARG A 12 -14.11 17.09 -1.85
C ARG A 12 -14.88 16.13 -2.75
N GLY A 13 -16.02 16.55 -3.30
CA GLY A 13 -16.91 15.67 -4.05
C GLY A 13 -17.46 14.54 -3.17
N PRO A 14 -18.28 13.67 -3.74
CA PRO A 14 -18.78 12.51 -3.02
C PRO A 14 -17.67 11.45 -2.88
N TRP A 15 -17.52 10.94 -1.66
CA TRP A 15 -16.63 9.83 -1.32
C TRP A 15 -17.42 8.61 -0.86
N PHE A 16 -17.50 7.60 -1.70
CA PHE A 16 -18.27 6.39 -1.41
C PHE A 16 -17.62 5.20 -2.10
N GLY A 17 -17.81 4.02 -1.52
CA GLY A 17 -17.32 2.79 -2.12
C GLY A 17 -17.92 1.59 -1.40
N ARG A 18 -17.86 0.47 -2.11
CA ARG A 18 -18.55 -0.74 -1.71
C ARG A 18 -17.76 -1.94 -2.21
N MET A 19 -17.63 -2.96 -1.37
CA MET A 19 -17.18 -4.27 -1.81
C MET A 19 -18.32 -4.96 -2.57
N LEU A 20 -18.07 -5.39 -3.81
CA LEU A 20 -19.10 -5.92 -4.71
C LEU A 20 -19.29 -7.45 -4.63
N ASP A 21 -18.61 -8.12 -3.70
CA ASP A 21 -18.72 -9.57 -3.51
C ASP A 21 -20.09 -9.98 -2.92
N GLN A 22 -20.38 -11.29 -2.85
CA GLN A 22 -21.65 -11.82 -2.32
C GLN A 22 -21.95 -11.33 -0.90
N ASN A 23 -20.91 -11.12 -0.09
CA ASN A 23 -20.99 -10.51 1.25
C ASN A 23 -20.66 -9.01 1.23
N GLY A 24 -21.04 -8.32 0.16
CA GLY A 24 -20.65 -6.95 -0.11
C GLY A 24 -21.01 -5.99 1.03
N MET A 25 -20.07 -5.12 1.40
CA MET A 25 -20.23 -4.14 2.47
C MET A 25 -20.00 -2.72 1.95
N ASN A 26 -20.70 -1.76 2.54
CA ASN A 26 -20.39 -0.35 2.32
C ASN A 26 -19.08 -0.02 3.06
N LEU A 27 -18.19 0.69 2.38
CA LEU A 27 -16.95 1.15 2.96
C LEU A 27 -17.15 2.57 3.50
N HIS A 28 -16.78 2.77 4.76
CA HIS A 28 -16.61 4.10 5.33
C HIS A 28 -15.15 4.48 5.12
N PHE A 29 -14.89 5.46 4.26
CA PHE A 29 -13.54 5.99 4.06
C PHE A 29 -13.57 7.48 3.84
N ALA A 30 -12.38 8.07 3.98
CA ALA A 30 -12.12 9.45 3.69
C ALA A 30 -10.91 9.54 2.75
N THR A 31 -10.95 10.46 1.81
CA THR A 31 -9.82 10.76 0.92
C THR A 31 -9.16 12.07 1.39
N PRO A 32 -7.82 12.12 1.55
CA PRO A 32 -7.12 13.37 1.82
C PRO A 32 -7.45 14.44 0.77
N SER A 33 -7.50 15.70 1.19
CA SER A 33 -7.78 16.83 0.27
C SER A 33 -6.60 17.07 -0.66
N TYR A 34 -6.85 17.58 -1.87
CA TYR A 34 -5.84 17.79 -2.92
C TYR A 34 -5.19 16.53 -3.51
N THR A 35 -5.87 15.39 -3.38
CA THR A 35 -5.54 14.19 -4.15
C THR A 35 -6.20 14.25 -5.54
N VAL A 36 -5.64 13.54 -6.52
CA VAL A 36 -6.11 13.55 -7.93
C VAL A 36 -7.55 13.06 -8.13
N GLY A 37 -8.16 12.42 -7.11
CA GLY A 37 -9.51 11.88 -7.18
C GLY A 37 -9.67 10.78 -8.24
N THR A 38 -10.90 10.29 -8.43
CA THR A 38 -11.23 9.39 -9.53
C THR A 38 -12.00 10.12 -10.62
N LYS A 39 -11.82 9.70 -11.88
CA LYS A 39 -12.69 10.15 -12.99
C LYS A 39 -13.93 9.26 -13.02
N GLY A 40 -14.99 9.70 -12.33
CA GLY A 40 -16.22 8.92 -12.17
C GLY A 40 -16.04 7.69 -11.27
N VAL A 41 -16.98 6.74 -11.38
CA VAL A 41 -16.96 5.49 -10.61
C VAL A 41 -15.89 4.57 -11.19
N GLN A 42 -15.03 4.04 -10.31
CA GLN A 42 -13.96 3.10 -10.67
C GLN A 42 -14.24 1.75 -9.99
N ILE A 43 -14.22 0.67 -10.77
CA ILE A 43 -14.47 -0.70 -10.29
C ILE A 43 -13.25 -1.53 -10.62
N GLY A 44 -12.72 -2.24 -9.63
CA GLY A 44 -11.55 -3.08 -9.78
C GLY A 44 -11.49 -4.13 -8.68
N HIS A 45 -10.74 -5.21 -8.92
CA HIS A 45 -10.44 -6.20 -7.90
C HIS A 45 -9.48 -5.62 -6.85
N VAL A 46 -9.39 -6.31 -5.71
CA VAL A 46 -8.56 -5.88 -4.58
C VAL A 46 -7.31 -6.75 -4.50
N MET A 47 -6.15 -6.12 -4.30
CA MET A 47 -4.87 -6.79 -4.09
C MET A 47 -4.24 -6.33 -2.77
N ILE A 48 -3.44 -7.17 -2.13
CA ILE A 48 -2.59 -6.78 -1.00
C ILE A 48 -1.25 -6.32 -1.56
N GLU A 49 -0.67 -5.25 -1.00
CA GLU A 49 0.62 -4.72 -1.46
C GLU A 49 1.76 -5.77 -1.40
N PRO A 50 2.70 -5.74 -2.36
CA PRO A 50 3.89 -6.58 -2.29
C PRO A 50 4.86 -6.05 -1.23
N LYS A 51 5.59 -6.96 -0.57
CA LYS A 51 6.63 -6.66 0.42
C LYS A 51 8.06 -6.93 -0.08
N THR A 52 8.20 -7.61 -1.22
CA THR A 52 9.49 -7.93 -1.85
C THR A 52 9.40 -7.81 -3.37
N GLN A 53 10.54 -7.64 -4.05
CA GLN A 53 10.59 -7.58 -5.53
C GLN A 53 9.98 -8.84 -6.16
N ALA A 54 10.30 -10.02 -5.63
CA ALA A 54 9.76 -11.28 -6.13
C ALA A 54 8.23 -11.40 -5.97
N GLN A 55 7.64 -10.76 -4.94
CA GLN A 55 6.18 -10.67 -4.82
C GLN A 55 5.61 -9.72 -5.88
N PHE A 56 6.21 -8.53 -6.02
CA PHE A 56 5.81 -7.54 -7.03
C PHE A 56 5.81 -8.14 -8.44
N GLU A 57 6.92 -8.75 -8.87
CA GLU A 57 7.02 -9.32 -10.22
C GLU A 57 5.97 -10.41 -10.49
N ARG A 58 5.68 -11.27 -9.51
CA ARG A 58 4.66 -12.32 -9.63
C ARG A 58 3.24 -11.77 -9.80
N MET A 59 2.96 -10.58 -9.25
CA MET A 59 1.64 -9.97 -9.26
C MET A 59 1.49 -8.76 -10.18
N LYS A 60 2.58 -8.30 -10.83
CA LYS A 60 2.62 -7.08 -11.64
C LYS A 60 1.49 -6.97 -12.65
N GLY A 61 1.23 -8.05 -13.39
CA GLY A 61 0.12 -8.07 -14.36
C GLY A 61 -1.28 -7.96 -13.72
N LYS A 62 -1.43 -8.40 -12.47
CA LYS A 62 -2.68 -8.28 -11.70
C LYS A 62 -2.82 -6.95 -10.98
N LEU A 63 -1.80 -6.09 -10.96
CA LEU A 63 -1.90 -4.75 -10.34
C LEU A 63 -2.66 -3.77 -11.23
N ASN A 64 -2.63 -3.95 -12.55
CA ASN A 64 -3.38 -3.11 -13.46
C ASN A 64 -4.89 -3.20 -13.18
N GLY A 65 -5.51 -2.05 -12.92
CA GLY A 65 -6.94 -1.97 -12.57
C GLY A 65 -7.27 -2.41 -11.14
N ALA A 66 -6.28 -2.63 -10.27
CA ALA A 66 -6.51 -3.06 -8.89
C ALA A 66 -6.65 -1.88 -7.92
N TRP A 67 -7.47 -2.06 -6.88
CA TRP A 67 -7.36 -1.32 -5.62
C TRP A 67 -6.39 -2.06 -4.69
N VAL A 68 -5.36 -1.38 -4.19
CA VAL A 68 -4.34 -2.03 -3.35
C VAL A 68 -4.53 -1.69 -1.88
N LEU A 69 -4.67 -2.72 -1.05
CA LEU A 69 -4.64 -2.62 0.41
C LEU A 69 -3.19 -2.49 0.88
N VAL A 70 -2.88 -1.38 1.54
CA VAL A 70 -1.56 -1.11 2.12
C VAL A 70 -1.59 -1.28 3.63
N SER A 71 -0.45 -1.68 4.17
CA SER A 71 -0.20 -1.92 5.60
C SER A 71 -0.26 -0.62 6.43
N GLY A 72 -0.19 -0.80 7.74
CA GLY A 72 -0.25 0.31 8.70
C GLY A 72 -1.65 0.88 8.90
N LYS A 73 -1.71 1.88 9.80
CA LYS A 73 -2.92 2.66 10.11
C LYS A 73 -2.67 4.10 9.73
N SER A 74 -3.57 4.67 8.93
CA SER A 74 -3.53 6.07 8.56
C SER A 74 -3.69 6.96 9.79
N ASN A 75 -2.86 7.99 9.86
CA ASN A 75 -2.97 9.11 10.80
C ASN A 75 -3.72 10.31 10.18
N GLY A 76 -4.36 10.10 9.03
CA GLY A 76 -5.08 11.08 8.25
C GLY A 76 -4.25 11.85 7.22
N TRP A 77 -2.92 11.75 7.25
CA TRP A 77 -2.08 12.28 6.18
C TRP A 77 -2.08 11.33 4.97
N PRO A 78 -1.96 11.85 3.74
CA PRO A 78 -1.72 11.02 2.56
C PRO A 78 -0.40 10.26 2.66
N ILE A 79 -0.27 9.19 1.86
CA ILE A 79 1.02 8.53 1.67
C ILE A 79 2.02 9.55 1.13
N ASP A 80 3.18 9.61 1.78
CA ASP A 80 4.28 10.48 1.40
C ASP A 80 4.95 9.94 0.14
N ILE A 81 4.92 10.71 -0.95
CA ILE A 81 5.51 10.33 -2.24
C ILE A 81 6.72 11.21 -2.59
N SER A 82 7.34 11.82 -1.58
CA SER A 82 8.59 12.57 -1.73
C SER A 82 9.79 11.66 -2.03
N ASP A 83 10.84 12.24 -2.61
CA ASP A 83 12.09 11.52 -2.88
C ASP A 83 12.80 11.04 -1.61
N GLU A 84 12.49 11.64 -0.45
CA GLU A 84 12.98 11.16 0.85
C GLU A 84 12.26 9.87 1.25
N ALA A 85 10.93 9.83 1.15
CA ALA A 85 10.14 8.64 1.42
C ALA A 85 10.52 7.49 0.48
N ASP A 86 10.81 7.78 -0.79
CA ASP A 86 11.26 6.76 -1.74
C ASP A 86 12.63 6.19 -1.40
N ARG A 87 13.56 7.03 -0.91
CA ARG A 87 14.87 6.56 -0.41
C ARG A 87 14.71 5.67 0.82
N MET A 88 13.81 6.03 1.73
CA MET A 88 13.48 5.20 2.89
C MET A 88 12.91 3.84 2.45
N ARG A 89 11.91 3.83 1.56
CA ARG A 89 11.33 2.60 1.00
C ARG A 89 12.37 1.74 0.27
N ALA A 90 13.31 2.35 -0.46
CA ALA A 90 14.40 1.63 -1.12
C ALA A 90 15.32 0.89 -0.12
N SER A 91 15.63 1.53 1.02
CA SER A 91 16.36 0.88 2.11
C SER A 91 15.58 -0.32 2.66
N ILE A 92 14.28 -0.15 2.93
CA ILE A 92 13.42 -1.23 3.45
C ILE A 92 13.30 -2.38 2.45
N LYS A 93 13.16 -2.09 1.14
CA LYS A 93 13.16 -3.09 0.08
C LYS A 93 14.44 -3.93 0.09
N THR A 94 15.60 -3.28 0.21
CA THR A 94 16.90 -3.96 0.29
C THR A 94 16.97 -4.89 1.50
N GLU A 95 16.53 -4.42 2.67
CA GLU A 95 16.49 -5.25 3.88
C GLU A 95 15.54 -6.45 3.73
N ASN A 96 14.37 -6.23 3.14
CA ASN A 96 13.39 -7.27 2.88
C ASN A 96 13.91 -8.33 1.89
N GLU A 97 14.75 -7.94 0.93
CA GLU A 97 15.41 -8.90 0.03
C GLU A 97 16.40 -9.79 0.77
N GLU A 98 17.19 -9.24 1.70
CA GLU A 98 18.10 -10.03 2.53
C GLU A 98 17.34 -10.97 3.47
N ILE A 99 16.23 -10.51 4.05
CA ILE A 99 15.33 -11.35 4.85
C ILE A 99 14.73 -12.46 3.98
N GLU A 100 14.32 -12.17 2.76
CA GLU A 100 13.73 -13.16 1.86
C GLU A 100 14.74 -14.22 1.40
N LYS A 101 16.01 -13.85 1.19
CA LYS A 101 17.10 -14.82 0.94
C LYS A 101 17.23 -15.80 2.10
N LYS A 102 17.25 -15.30 3.34
CA LYS A 102 17.30 -16.14 4.55
C LYS A 102 16.04 -17.01 4.68
N ASN A 103 14.87 -16.45 4.40
CA ASN A 103 13.60 -17.18 4.40
C ASN A 103 13.56 -18.28 3.34
N ASN A 104 14.17 -18.10 2.18
CA ASN A 104 14.28 -19.14 1.17
C ASN A 104 15.09 -20.34 1.66
N ILE A 105 16.20 -20.10 2.37
CA ILE A 105 17.00 -21.16 3.01
C ILE A 105 16.14 -21.88 4.05
N ILE A 106 15.46 -21.13 4.92
CA ILE A 106 14.55 -21.72 5.93
C ILE A 106 13.46 -22.58 5.28
N ARG A 107 12.86 -22.12 4.18
CA ARG A 107 11.84 -22.90 3.44
C ARG A 107 12.41 -24.20 2.87
N GLN A 108 13.63 -24.17 2.34
CA GLN A 108 14.31 -25.37 1.83
C GLN A 108 14.59 -26.37 2.96
N GLU A 109 15.13 -25.90 4.07
CA GLU A 109 15.38 -26.73 5.27
C GLU A 109 14.08 -27.33 5.82
N ASN A 110 13.03 -26.50 5.94
CA ASN A 110 11.72 -26.95 6.39
C ASN A 110 11.10 -27.98 5.43
N TRP A 111 11.28 -27.80 4.12
CA TRP A 111 10.82 -28.77 3.13
C TRP A 111 11.52 -30.13 3.28
N ALA A 112 12.85 -30.12 3.48
CA ALA A 112 13.62 -31.34 3.75
C ALA A 112 13.21 -32.03 5.08
N ASN A 113 12.78 -31.25 6.07
CA ASN A 113 12.36 -31.73 7.38
C ASN A 113 10.87 -32.12 7.50
N ARG A 114 10.07 -32.03 6.42
CA ARG A 114 8.60 -32.27 6.50
C ARG A 114 8.20 -33.63 7.04
N ASN A 115 9.04 -34.66 6.85
CA ASN A 115 8.78 -36.03 7.28
C ASN A 115 9.80 -36.52 8.32
N THR A 116 10.47 -35.60 9.01
CA THR A 116 11.42 -35.92 10.09
C THR A 116 10.89 -35.41 11.43
N SER A 117 11.50 -35.85 12.53
CA SER A 117 11.18 -35.34 13.87
C SER A 117 11.79 -33.96 14.16
N ASN A 118 12.48 -33.35 13.18
CA ASN A 118 13.14 -32.06 13.36
C ASN A 118 12.09 -30.93 13.40
N PRO A 119 12.21 -29.97 14.33
CA PRO A 119 11.28 -28.84 14.38
C PRO A 119 11.43 -27.96 13.14
N LEU A 120 10.29 -27.49 12.62
CA LEU A 120 10.26 -26.50 11.55
C LEU A 120 10.67 -25.13 12.09
N LYS A 121 11.52 -24.44 11.35
CA LYS A 121 11.96 -23.08 11.69
C LYS A 121 10.93 -22.06 11.23
N GLU A 122 10.66 -21.06 12.06
CA GLU A 122 9.80 -19.95 11.68
C GLU A 122 10.50 -19.04 10.65
N LEU A 123 9.70 -18.39 9.79
CA LEU A 123 10.22 -17.40 8.85
C LEU A 123 10.49 -16.08 9.57
N LEU A 124 11.57 -15.42 9.16
CA LEU A 124 11.89 -14.07 9.60
C LEU A 124 10.83 -13.10 9.07
N PRO A 125 10.28 -12.21 9.92
CA PRO A 125 9.28 -11.25 9.49
C PRO A 125 9.90 -10.21 8.56
N LEU A 126 9.18 -9.86 7.49
CA LEU A 126 9.55 -8.75 6.62
C LEU A 126 9.22 -7.43 7.31
N LYS A 127 10.02 -6.40 7.05
CA LYS A 127 9.72 -5.03 7.46
C LYS A 127 8.51 -4.51 6.70
N GLU A 128 7.64 -3.82 7.42
CA GLU A 128 6.43 -3.20 6.88
C GLU A 128 6.65 -1.70 6.71
N GLU A 129 6.17 -1.18 5.58
CA GLU A 129 6.04 0.25 5.31
C GLU A 129 4.87 0.41 4.35
N PRO A 130 3.89 1.30 4.63
CA PRO A 130 2.76 1.49 3.75
C PRO A 130 3.19 1.93 2.35
N ALA A 131 2.62 1.26 1.34
CA ALA A 131 2.91 1.48 -0.07
C ALA A 131 4.41 1.34 -0.40
N LEU A 132 5.06 0.28 0.11
CA LEU A 132 6.50 0.04 -0.08
C LEU A 132 6.95 0.10 -1.56
N PHE A 133 6.05 -0.32 -2.48
CA PHE A 133 6.24 -0.31 -3.94
C PHE A 133 5.38 0.77 -4.63
N TYR A 134 5.17 1.92 -3.99
CA TYR A 134 4.23 2.95 -4.47
C TYR A 134 4.40 3.27 -5.96
N LYS A 135 5.61 3.67 -6.39
CA LYS A 135 5.89 4.06 -7.78
C LYS A 135 5.65 2.90 -8.74
N GLU A 136 6.14 1.72 -8.40
CA GLU A 136 6.03 0.53 -9.24
C GLU A 136 4.58 0.06 -9.40
N MET A 137 3.76 0.20 -8.35
CA MET A 137 2.33 -0.08 -8.41
C MET A 137 1.59 0.96 -9.25
N VAL A 138 1.91 2.24 -9.10
CA VAL A 138 1.35 3.32 -9.93
C VAL A 138 1.68 3.09 -11.41
N ASP A 139 2.93 2.79 -11.73
CA ASP A 139 3.38 2.48 -13.09
C ASP A 139 2.71 1.22 -13.65
N ALA A 140 2.36 0.26 -12.79
CA ALA A 140 1.61 -0.93 -13.15
C ALA A 140 0.11 -0.66 -13.39
N GLY A 141 -0.39 0.55 -13.14
CA GLY A 141 -1.75 0.96 -13.46
C GLY A 141 -2.79 0.64 -12.39
N ILE A 142 -2.43 0.68 -11.11
CA ILE A 142 -3.42 0.56 -10.03
C ILE A 142 -4.46 1.70 -10.10
N LEU A 143 -5.69 1.42 -9.64
CA LEU A 143 -6.74 2.45 -9.51
C LEU A 143 -6.50 3.37 -8.31
N GLY A 144 -5.91 2.83 -7.25
CA GLY A 144 -5.61 3.56 -6.03
C GLY A 144 -5.18 2.65 -4.89
N ILE A 145 -4.80 3.27 -3.79
CA ILE A 145 -4.41 2.60 -2.55
C ILE A 145 -5.42 2.87 -1.45
N ILE A 146 -5.63 1.88 -0.60
CA ILE A 146 -6.55 1.93 0.53
C ILE A 146 -5.76 1.53 1.77
N GLN A 147 -5.76 2.40 2.78
CA GLN A 147 -5.13 2.14 4.07
C GLN A 147 -6.19 2.07 5.15
N SER A 148 -5.98 1.21 6.15
CA SER A 148 -6.85 1.18 7.33
C SER A 148 -6.77 2.48 8.13
N ALA A 149 -7.84 2.83 8.84
CA ALA A 149 -7.89 4.02 9.69
C ALA A 149 -8.58 3.70 11.02
N THR A 150 -8.24 4.45 12.07
CA THR A 150 -8.92 4.37 13.37
C THR A 150 -10.26 5.13 13.31
N ASN A 151 -11.23 4.73 14.12
CA ASN A 151 -12.46 5.49 14.32
C ASN A 151 -12.29 6.49 15.48
N PRO A 152 -12.65 7.77 15.31
CA PRO A 152 -13.20 8.39 14.10
C PRO A 152 -12.16 8.56 12.98
N ILE A 153 -12.60 8.41 11.72
CA ILE A 153 -11.73 8.55 10.55
C ILE A 153 -11.26 10.00 10.43
N VAL A 154 -9.95 10.20 10.30
CA VAL A 154 -9.31 11.50 10.08
C VAL A 154 -8.76 11.54 8.66
N ALA A 155 -8.97 12.65 7.95
CA ALA A 155 -8.35 12.92 6.65
C ALA A 155 -7.95 14.39 6.55
N LEU A 156 -6.66 14.62 6.35
CA LEU A 156 -6.00 15.92 6.30
C LEU A 156 -5.72 16.33 4.86
N TYR A 157 -5.11 17.49 4.66
CA TYR A 157 -4.78 17.99 3.34
C TYR A 157 -3.43 17.45 2.86
N ASP A 158 -3.34 17.11 1.59
CA ASP A 158 -2.06 16.81 0.96
C ASP A 158 -1.33 18.13 0.67
N ARG A 159 -0.44 18.54 1.56
CA ARG A 159 0.50 19.64 1.29
C ARG A 159 1.88 19.16 0.89
N LYS A 160 2.27 17.97 1.36
CA LYS A 160 3.63 17.45 1.19
C LYS A 160 3.88 16.99 -0.24
N ASN A 161 2.85 16.51 -0.93
CA ASN A 161 2.96 16.03 -2.30
C ASN A 161 2.56 17.08 -3.36
N LEU A 162 2.20 18.30 -2.93
CA LEU A 162 2.00 19.42 -3.85
C LEU A 162 3.36 19.87 -4.39
N LYS A 163 3.49 19.94 -5.71
CA LYS A 163 4.63 20.52 -6.40
C LYS A 163 4.36 21.98 -6.75
#